data_AF-A0A137QCG9-F1
#
_entry.id   AF-A0A137QCG9-F1
#
_cell.length_a   1.000
_cell.length_b   1.000
_cell.length_c   1.000
_cell.angle_alpha   90.00
_cell.angle_beta   90.00
_cell.angle_gamma   90.00
#
_symmetry.space_group_name_H-M   'P 1'
#
loop_
_entity.id
_entity.type
_entity.pdbx_description
1 polymer ?
#
loop_
_entity_poly.entity_id
_entity_poly.type
_entity_poly.pdbx_seq_one_letter_code
_entity_poly.pdbx_strand_id
1 'polypeptide(L)'
;MALFAGGLVQLLAGMWEVPHGNTFGATAFSSYGAFWMSYATIFIPGSGVMDTFQDNMDEFNQAFGLFLIVWFMITVMFIPPVLRKNVAFSTLLSLLAMALLLLSVGSWNQMPSVNRAGGAFGVMTGLVAFYIGVSMMLAAEKTAIIRLPLGVLSEE
;
A
#
# COMPACT_ATOMS: atom_id res chain seq x y z
N MET A 1 13.68 -1.48 4.08
CA MET A 1 12.37 -2.17 4.12
C MET A 1 11.59 -2.04 2.82
N ALA A 2 11.51 -0.85 2.20
CA ALA A 2 10.78 -0.66 0.94
C ALA A 2 11.19 -1.62 -0.20
N LEU A 3 12.48 -1.70 -0.56
CA LEU A 3 12.92 -2.57 -1.67
C LEU A 3 12.62 -4.06 -1.44
N PHE A 4 13.03 -4.60 -0.30
CA PHE A 4 13.03 -6.05 -0.10
C PHE A 4 11.75 -6.56 0.55
N ALA A 5 11.30 -5.95 1.65
CA ALA A 5 10.13 -6.44 2.38
C ALA A 5 8.82 -5.96 1.74
N GLY A 6 8.67 -4.64 1.58
CA GLY A 6 7.48 -4.06 0.91
C GLY A 6 7.47 -4.28 -0.60
N GLY A 7 8.63 -4.43 -1.23
CA GLY A 7 8.78 -4.56 -2.67
C GLY A 7 8.84 -6.02 -3.11
N LEU A 8 10.03 -6.60 -3.05
CA LEU A 8 10.31 -7.93 -3.57
C LEU A 8 9.48 -9.03 -2.90
N VAL A 9 9.48 -9.10 -1.57
CA VAL A 9 8.74 -10.14 -0.83
C VAL A 9 7.23 -9.99 -1.06
N GLN A 10 6.71 -8.75 -1.10
CA GLN A 10 5.29 -8.51 -1.39
C GLN A 10 4.92 -8.89 -2.83
N LEU A 11 5.80 -8.62 -3.81
CA LEU A 11 5.62 -9.10 -5.19
C LEU A 11 5.59 -10.63 -5.25
N LEU A 12 6.56 -11.29 -4.60
CA LEU A 12 6.60 -12.76 -4.53
C LEU A 12 5.35 -13.31 -3.87
N ALA A 13 4.86 -12.69 -2.79
CA ALA A 13 3.59 -13.08 -2.16
C ALA A 13 2.43 -13.00 -3.16
N GLY A 14 2.34 -11.93 -3.97
CA GLY A 14 1.36 -11.83 -5.05
C GLY A 14 1.46 -12.93 -6.09
N MET A 15 2.67 -13.36 -6.46
CA MET A 15 2.86 -14.49 -7.37
C MET A 15 2.32 -15.80 -6.79
N TRP A 16 2.45 -16.00 -5.47
CA TRP A 16 1.94 -17.18 -4.77
C TRP A 16 0.42 -17.20 -4.58
N GLU A 17 -0.28 -16.08 -4.77
CA GLU A 17 -1.74 -16.04 -4.77
C GLU A 17 -2.34 -16.61 -6.07
N VAL A 18 -1.58 -16.62 -7.18
CA VAL A 18 -2.07 -17.13 -8.48
C VAL A 18 -2.42 -18.62 -8.41
N PRO A 19 -1.57 -19.52 -7.88
CA PRO A 19 -1.93 -20.93 -7.68
C PRO A 19 -3.13 -21.16 -6.74
N HIS A 20 -3.42 -20.21 -5.83
CA HIS A 20 -4.56 -20.29 -4.92
C HIS A 20 -5.87 -19.76 -5.54
N GLY A 21 -5.84 -19.30 -6.79
CA GLY A 21 -7.02 -18.74 -7.47
C GLY A 21 -7.46 -17.37 -6.93
N ASN A 22 -6.64 -16.71 -6.09
CA ASN A 22 -6.96 -15.42 -5.51
C ASN A 22 -6.45 -14.28 -6.42
N THR A 23 -7.21 -14.00 -7.49
CA THR A 23 -6.87 -12.95 -8.46
C THR A 23 -6.74 -11.57 -7.82
N PHE A 24 -7.56 -11.27 -6.80
CA PHE A 24 -7.49 -9.99 -6.08
C PHE A 24 -6.17 -9.87 -5.32
N GLY A 25 -5.82 -10.86 -4.49
CA GLY A 25 -4.57 -10.89 -3.74
C GLY A 25 -3.36 -10.83 -4.67
N ALA A 26 -3.36 -11.62 -5.75
CA ALA A 26 -2.30 -11.61 -6.75
C ALA A 26 -2.08 -10.23 -7.36
N THR A 27 -3.16 -9.55 -7.74
CA THR A 27 -3.10 -8.22 -8.35
C THR A 27 -2.67 -7.17 -7.34
N ALA A 28 -3.27 -7.16 -6.14
CA ALA A 28 -3.02 -6.16 -5.11
C ALA A 28 -1.58 -6.25 -4.59
N PHE A 29 -1.13 -7.44 -4.18
CA PHE A 29 0.21 -7.63 -3.63
C PHE A 29 1.30 -7.38 -4.68
N SER A 30 1.13 -7.85 -5.92
CA SER A 30 2.09 -7.57 -7.00
C SER A 30 2.16 -6.07 -7.32
N SER A 31 1.01 -5.39 -7.39
CA SER A 31 0.94 -3.95 -7.64
C SER A 31 1.65 -3.16 -6.55
N TYR A 32 1.38 -3.42 -5.27
CA TYR A 32 2.03 -2.71 -4.18
C TYR A 32 3.51 -3.09 -4.00
N GLY A 33 3.91 -4.31 -4.38
CA GLY A 33 5.31 -4.66 -4.53
C GLY A 33 6.03 -3.78 -5.56
N ALA A 34 5.41 -3.56 -6.73
CA ALA A 34 5.91 -2.65 -7.74
C ALA A 34 5.89 -1.18 -7.27
N PHE A 35 4.87 -0.75 -6.53
CA PHE A 35 4.83 0.58 -5.90
C PHE A 35 6.05 0.79 -5.00
N TRP A 36 6.34 -0.12 -4.07
CA TRP A 36 7.45 0.06 -3.13
C TRP A 36 8.82 0.01 -3.79
N MET A 37 8.99 -0.83 -4.81
CA MET A 37 10.23 -0.87 -5.59
C MET A 37 10.41 0.40 -6.42
N SER A 38 9.37 0.89 -7.09
CA SER A 38 9.44 2.16 -7.84
C SER A 38 9.67 3.36 -6.91
N TYR A 39 8.96 3.44 -5.79
CA TYR A 39 9.18 4.44 -4.75
C TYR A 39 10.62 4.42 -4.24
N ALA A 40 11.17 3.25 -3.92
CA ALA A 40 12.53 3.16 -3.43
C ALA A 40 13.55 3.60 -4.49
N THR A 41 13.36 3.22 -5.75
CA THR A 41 14.23 3.61 -6.86
C THR A 41 14.36 5.13 -7.00
N ILE A 42 13.33 5.91 -6.70
CA ILE A 42 13.39 7.38 -6.69
C ILE A 42 14.52 7.89 -5.78
N PHE A 43 14.74 7.23 -4.65
CA PHE A 43 15.66 7.69 -3.59
C PHE A 43 16.99 6.92 -3.52
N ILE A 44 17.20 5.88 -4.33
CA ILE A 44 18.47 5.16 -4.38
C ILE A 44 19.53 6.04 -5.05
N PRO A 45 20.65 6.34 -4.38
CA PRO A 45 21.77 7.02 -5.03
C PRO A 45 22.26 6.22 -6.24
N GLY A 46 22.41 6.87 -7.39
CA GLY A 46 22.82 6.24 -8.65
C GLY A 46 21.67 5.71 -9.52
N SER A 47 20.40 5.83 -9.10
CA SER A 47 19.27 5.58 -10.01
C SER A 47 19.08 6.68 -11.06
N GLY A 48 19.65 7.87 -10.83
CA GLY A 48 19.54 9.05 -11.67
C GLY A 48 18.22 9.82 -11.51
N VAL A 49 17.23 9.30 -10.79
CA VAL A 49 15.90 9.94 -10.69
C VAL A 49 15.96 11.23 -9.87
N MET A 50 16.62 11.21 -8.71
CA MET A 50 16.74 12.44 -7.91
C MET A 50 17.67 13.46 -8.56
N ASP A 51 18.66 12.97 -9.32
CA ASP A 51 19.66 13.80 -9.98
C ASP A 51 19.05 14.69 -11.07
N THR A 52 17.96 14.26 -11.72
CA THR A 52 17.25 15.07 -12.72
C THR A 52 16.54 16.29 -12.15
N PHE A 53 16.35 16.36 -10.82
CA PHE A 53 15.62 17.45 -10.17
C PHE A 53 16.49 18.30 -9.24
N GLN A 54 17.82 18.15 -9.27
CA GLN A 54 18.72 18.90 -8.38
C GLN A 54 18.57 20.42 -8.51
N ASP A 55 18.31 20.91 -9.72
CA ASP A 55 18.16 22.33 -10.01
C ASP A 55 16.74 22.87 -9.71
N ASN A 56 15.74 21.98 -9.59
CA ASN A 56 14.35 22.37 -9.40
C ASN A 56 13.56 21.37 -8.54
N MET A 57 13.63 21.59 -7.23
CA MET A 57 12.92 20.76 -6.26
C MET A 57 11.39 20.95 -6.32
N ASP A 58 10.90 22.07 -6.85
CA ASP A 58 9.46 22.27 -7.03
C ASP A 58 8.92 21.33 -8.11
N GLU A 59 9.66 21.14 -9.20
CA GLU A 59 9.33 20.18 -10.25
C GLU A 59 9.32 18.74 -9.72
N PHE A 60 10.27 18.38 -8.85
CA PHE A 60 10.25 17.10 -8.14
C PHE A 60 8.95 16.91 -7.34
N ASN A 61 8.56 17.92 -6.54
CA ASN A 61 7.35 17.84 -5.73
C ASN A 61 6.08 17.68 -6.59
N GLN A 62 6.04 18.29 -7.77
CA GLN A 62 4.96 18.11 -8.75
C GLN A 62 4.92 16.69 -9.31
N ALA A 63 6.06 16.18 -9.79
CA ALA A 63 6.18 14.84 -10.34
C ALA A 63 5.91 13.76 -9.29
N PHE A 64 6.41 13.94 -8.06
CA PHE A 64 6.21 13.03 -6.95
C PHE A 64 4.74 13.01 -6.47
N GLY A 65 4.08 14.17 -6.43
CA GLY A 65 2.65 14.24 -6.19
C GLY A 65 1.85 13.51 -7.27
N LEU A 66 2.20 13.67 -8.55
CA LEU A 66 1.58 12.93 -9.66
C LEU A 66 1.79 11.41 -9.55
N PHE A 67 2.97 10.97 -9.13
CA PHE A 67 3.22 9.55 -8.83
C PHE A 67 2.24 9.04 -7.75
N LEU A 68 2.10 9.76 -6.64
CA LEU A 68 1.22 9.36 -5.53
C LEU A 68 -0.26 9.40 -5.88
N ILE A 69 -0.74 10.39 -6.65
CA ILE A 69 -2.17 10.47 -7.01
C ILE A 69 -2.58 9.33 -7.94
N VAL A 70 -1.69 8.87 -8.83
CA VAL A 70 -1.96 7.71 -9.68
C VAL A 70 -2.13 6.46 -8.82
N TRP A 71 -1.27 6.26 -7.83
CA TRP A 71 -1.40 5.15 -6.87
C TRP A 71 -2.64 5.27 -5.98
N PHE A 72 -3.06 6.49 -5.62
CA PHE A 72 -4.35 6.71 -4.97
C PHE A 72 -5.51 6.22 -5.85
N MET A 73 -5.54 6.58 -7.14
CA MET A 73 -6.59 6.13 -8.07
C MET A 73 -6.61 4.60 -8.20
N ILE A 74 -5.44 3.97 -8.34
CA ILE A 74 -5.31 2.49 -8.35
C ILE A 74 -5.85 1.89 -7.05
N THR A 75 -5.50 2.46 -5.90
CA THR A 75 -5.98 1.99 -4.60
C THR A 75 -7.50 2.10 -4.49
N VAL A 76 -8.09 3.21 -4.94
CA VAL A 76 -9.55 3.38 -4.98
C VAL A 76 -10.22 2.34 -5.88
N MET A 77 -9.62 2.00 -7.02
CA MET A 77 -10.11 0.93 -7.91
C MET A 77 -10.09 -0.45 -7.24
N PHE A 78 -9.21 -0.70 -6.27
CA PHE A 78 -9.17 -1.95 -5.50
C PHE A 78 -10.18 -2.01 -4.35
N ILE A 79 -10.82 -0.90 -3.96
CA ILE A 79 -11.79 -0.88 -2.85
C ILE A 79 -13.09 -1.64 -3.18
N PRO A 80 -13.78 -1.40 -4.31
CA PRO A 80 -15.07 -2.05 -4.59
C PRO A 80 -15.06 -3.59 -4.51
N PRO A 81 -14.05 -4.30 -5.04
CA PRO A 81 -13.98 -5.76 -4.93
C PRO A 81 -13.90 -6.31 -3.49
N VAL A 82 -13.44 -5.52 -2.52
CA VAL A 82 -13.26 -5.97 -1.12
C VAL A 82 -14.31 -5.46 -0.15
N LEU A 83 -15.06 -4.41 -0.50
CA LEU A 83 -16.04 -3.76 0.39
C LEU A 83 -17.04 -4.73 1.04
N ARG A 84 -17.45 -5.77 0.30
CA ARG A 84 -18.41 -6.78 0.79
C ARG A 84 -17.78 -8.11 1.18
N LYS A 85 -16.46 -8.24 1.10
CA LYS A 85 -15.79 -9.53 1.35
C LYS A 85 -15.04 -9.54 2.68
N ASN A 86 -14.37 -8.44 3.01
CA ASN A 86 -13.50 -8.39 4.17
C ASN A 86 -13.35 -6.96 4.68
N VAL A 87 -13.97 -6.68 5.83
CA VAL A 87 -13.96 -5.34 6.44
C VAL A 87 -12.54 -4.89 6.73
N ALA A 88 -11.67 -5.77 7.24
CA ALA A 88 -10.29 -5.41 7.56
C ALA A 88 -9.51 -4.98 6.30
N PHE A 89 -9.62 -5.71 5.19
CA PHE A 89 -8.99 -5.33 3.91
C PHE A 89 -9.61 -4.05 3.33
N SER A 90 -10.92 -3.85 3.45
CA SER A 90 -11.56 -2.60 3.03
C SER A 90 -11.05 -1.40 3.83
N THR A 91 -10.91 -1.55 5.15
CA THR A 91 -10.30 -0.53 6.03
C THR A 91 -8.84 -0.27 5.63
N LEU A 92 -8.05 -1.32 5.40
CA LEU A 92 -6.66 -1.20 4.97
C LEU A 92 -6.52 -0.33 3.71
N LEU A 93 -7.27 -0.65 2.66
CA LEU A 93 -7.21 0.07 1.39
C LEU A 93 -7.77 1.50 1.50
N SER A 94 -8.79 1.71 2.33
CA SER A 94 -9.35 3.05 2.53
C SER A 94 -8.37 3.97 3.26
N LEU A 95 -7.69 3.45 4.30
CA LEU A 95 -6.64 4.19 5.00
C LEU A 95 -5.44 4.45 4.08
N LEU A 96 -5.05 3.47 3.26
CA LEU A 96 -3.97 3.63 2.29
C LEU A 96 -4.32 4.67 1.22
N ALA A 97 -5.55 4.65 0.70
CA ALA A 97 -6.02 5.66 -0.26
C ALA A 97 -5.92 7.06 0.36
N MET A 98 -6.36 7.23 1.60
CA MET A 98 -6.26 8.51 2.30
C MET A 98 -4.81 8.94 2.52
N ALA A 99 -3.93 8.01 2.90
CA ALA A 99 -2.50 8.28 3.04
C ALA A 99 -1.90 8.80 1.73
N LEU A 100 -2.14 8.11 0.61
CA LEU A 100 -1.62 8.49 -0.72
C LEU A 100 -2.18 9.83 -1.19
N LEU A 101 -3.48 10.08 -0.99
CA LEU A 101 -4.11 11.35 -1.33
C LEU A 101 -3.50 12.52 -0.55
N LEU A 102 -3.38 12.38 0.76
CA LEU A 102 -2.83 13.43 1.62
C LEU A 102 -1.35 13.69 1.31
N LEU A 103 -0.55 12.65 1.10
CA LEU A 103 0.86 12.79 0.71
C LEU A 103 0.99 13.46 -0.67
N SER A 104 0.13 13.13 -1.63
CA SER A 104 0.10 13.80 -2.94
C SER A 104 -0.21 15.28 -2.82
N VAL A 105 -1.29 15.63 -2.11
CA VAL A 105 -1.71 17.03 -1.90
C VAL A 105 -0.67 17.81 -1.11
N GLY A 106 -0.09 17.19 -0.09
CA GLY A 106 0.97 17.79 0.72
C GLY A 106 2.27 18.00 -0.06
N SER A 107 2.58 17.16 -1.05
CA SER A 107 3.68 17.35 -2.00
C SER A 107 3.42 18.55 -2.92
N TRP A 108 2.27 18.61 -3.58
CA TRP A 108 1.93 19.68 -4.53
C TRP A 108 1.87 21.07 -3.90
N ASN A 109 1.33 21.17 -2.69
CA ASN A 109 1.16 22.44 -1.99
C ASN A 109 2.31 22.71 -1.01
N GLN A 110 3.31 21.82 -0.94
CA GLN A 110 4.42 21.88 0.00
C GLN A 110 3.96 22.13 1.44
N MET A 111 2.91 21.42 1.89
CA MET A 111 2.29 21.59 3.21
C MET A 111 2.76 20.48 4.17
N PRO A 112 3.71 20.75 5.09
CA PRO A 112 4.24 19.72 5.97
C PRO A 112 3.18 19.16 6.92
N SER A 113 2.18 19.96 7.30
CA SER A 113 1.06 19.50 8.13
C SER A 113 0.23 18.42 7.44
N VAL A 114 -0.03 18.56 6.15
CA VAL A 114 -0.77 17.57 5.34
C VAL A 114 0.08 16.32 5.14
N ASN A 115 1.39 16.47 4.90
CA ASN A 115 2.31 15.33 4.83
C ASN A 115 2.36 14.54 6.15
N ARG A 116 2.34 15.20 7.30
CA ARG A 116 2.25 14.53 8.61
C ARG A 116 0.94 13.79 8.78
N ALA A 117 -0.18 14.38 8.35
CA ALA A 117 -1.48 13.70 8.37
C ALA A 117 -1.45 12.45 7.48
N GLY A 118 -0.94 12.56 6.24
CA GLY A 118 -0.76 11.41 5.34
C GLY A 118 0.12 10.32 5.94
N GLY A 119 1.22 10.70 6.62
CA GLY A 119 2.08 9.78 7.37
C GLY A 119 1.34 9.07 8.51
N ALA A 120 0.48 9.77 9.25
CA ALA A 120 -0.34 9.17 10.31
C ALA A 120 -1.33 8.13 9.74
N PHE A 121 -1.97 8.42 8.60
CA PHE A 121 -2.77 7.43 7.89
C PHE A 121 -1.94 6.24 7.42
N GLY A 122 -0.72 6.46 6.93
CA GLY A 122 0.22 5.39 6.58
C GLY A 122 0.58 4.48 7.76
N VAL A 123 0.78 5.04 8.95
CA VAL A 123 1.01 4.26 10.18
C VAL A 123 -0.22 3.42 10.52
N MET A 124 -1.42 4.00 10.48
CA MET A 124 -2.67 3.26 10.71
C MET A 124 -2.85 2.13 9.69
N THR A 125 -2.56 2.37 8.41
CA THR A 125 -2.55 1.34 7.37
C THR A 125 -1.58 0.21 7.72
N GLY A 126 -0.36 0.52 8.15
CA GLY A 126 0.62 -0.48 8.56
C GLY A 126 0.13 -1.35 9.71
N LEU A 127 -0.48 -0.74 10.73
CA LEU A 127 -1.05 -1.48 11.87
C LEU A 127 -2.18 -2.42 11.45
N VAL A 128 -3.08 -1.98 10.57
CA VAL A 128 -4.14 -2.84 10.02
C VAL A 128 -3.55 -3.96 9.16
N ALA A 129 -2.49 -3.70 8.38
CA ALA A 129 -1.82 -4.73 7.59
C ALA A 129 -1.19 -5.81 8.47
N PHE A 130 -0.53 -5.42 9.57
CA PHE A 130 0.00 -6.37 10.55
C PHE A 130 -1.11 -7.16 11.22
N TYR A 131 -2.22 -6.52 11.59
CA TYR A 131 -3.39 -7.21 12.13
C TYR A 131 -3.91 -8.28 11.17
N ILE A 132 -4.08 -7.95 9.89
CA ILE A 132 -4.51 -8.90 8.86
C ILE A 132 -3.50 -10.04 8.72
N GLY A 133 -2.20 -9.74 8.63
CA GLY A 133 -1.14 -10.74 8.52
C GLY A 133 -1.15 -11.75 9.67
N VAL A 134 -1.18 -11.25 10.92
CA VAL A 134 -1.25 -12.11 12.12
C VAL A 134 -2.55 -12.91 12.15
N SER A 135 -3.68 -12.30 11.78
CA SER A 135 -4.98 -12.99 11.73
C SER A 135 -4.96 -14.15 10.73
N MET A 136 -4.37 -13.96 9.56
CA MET A 136 -4.24 -15.01 8.54
C MET A 136 -3.27 -16.12 8.97
N MET A 137 -2.14 -15.77 9.60
CA MET A 137 -1.21 -16.76 10.15
C MET A 137 -1.88 -17.62 11.23
N LEU A 138 -2.62 -16.99 12.16
CA LEU A 138 -3.38 -17.71 13.18
C LEU A 138 -4.47 -18.58 12.57
N ALA A 139 -5.15 -18.13 11.51
CA ALA A 139 -6.17 -18.91 10.84
C ALA A 139 -5.62 -20.16 10.11
N ALA A 140 -4.36 -20.12 9.68
CA ALA A 140 -3.68 -21.24 9.04
C ALA A 140 -3.25 -22.35 10.04
N GLU A 141 -3.16 -22.03 11.33
CA GLU A 141 -2.78 -22.99 12.37
C GLU A 141 -3.94 -23.91 12.77
N LYS A 142 -3.64 -25.22 12.89
CA LYS A 142 -4.66 -26.24 13.27
C LYS A 142 -5.18 -26.03 14.69
N THR A 143 -4.30 -25.63 15.60
CA THR A 143 -4.59 -25.36 17.02
C THR A 143 -4.27 -23.91 17.35
N ALA A 144 -4.93 -22.98 16.65
CA ALA A 144 -4.77 -21.56 16.90
C ALA A 144 -5.20 -21.19 18.33
N ILE A 145 -4.34 -20.46 19.04
CA ILE A 145 -4.58 -20.01 20.41
C ILE A 145 -5.77 -19.02 20.46
N ILE A 146 -5.91 -18.18 19.43
CA ILE A 146 -6.99 -17.22 19.28
C ILE A 146 -7.33 -17.02 17.81
N ARG A 147 -8.59 -16.68 17.50
CA ARG A 147 -9.02 -16.24 16.18
C ARG A 147 -9.40 -14.77 16.23
N LEU A 148 -8.78 -13.99 15.35
CA LEU A 148 -9.01 -12.55 15.24
C LEU A 148 -10.07 -12.29 14.15
N PRO A 149 -11.07 -11.43 14.41
CA PRO A 149 -12.14 -11.17 13.45
C PRO A 149 -11.65 -10.33 12.27
N LEU A 150 -11.75 -10.86 11.05
CA LEU A 150 -11.48 -10.10 9.83
C LEU A 150 -12.72 -9.37 9.27
N GLY A 151 -13.89 -9.60 9.87
CA GLY A 151 -15.16 -9.09 9.35
C GLY A 151 -15.45 -9.64 7.96
N VAL A 152 -15.27 -10.95 7.78
CA VAL A 152 -15.67 -11.64 6.55
C VAL A 152 -17.19 -11.67 6.51
N LEU A 153 -17.77 -11.01 5.51
CA LEU A 153 -19.21 -11.03 5.27
C LEU A 153 -19.52 -12.25 4.39
N SER A 154 -20.60 -12.96 4.72
CA SER A 154 -21.02 -14.20 4.05
C SER A 154 -20.99 -14.07 2.52
N GLU A 155 -20.42 -15.06 1.84
CA GLU A 155 -20.60 -15.24 0.40
C GLU A 155 -22.01 -15.82 0.18
N GLU A 156 -22.92 -15.00 -0.34
CA GLU A 156 -24.02 -15.51 -1.19
C GLU A 156 -23.51 -15.68 -2.62
#